data_AF-A0A8T6UAG7-F1
#
_entry.id   AF-A0A8T6UAG7-F1
#
_cell.length_a   1.000
_cell.length_b   1.000
_cell.length_c   1.000
_cell.angle_alpha   90.00
_cell.angle_beta   90.00
_cell.angle_gamma   90.00
#
_symmetry.space_group_name_H-M   'P 1'
#
loop_
_entity.id
_entity.type
_entity.pdbx_description
1 polymer ?
#
loop_
_entity_poly.entity_id
_entity_poly.type
_entity_poly.pdbx_seq_one_letter_code
_entity_poly.pdbx_strand_id
1 'polypeptide(L)' 'MTAPLNKATTYQKRVNASTQNLSAIRNFVSKHAEEQGFSAQKVADIELAVDEA' A
#
# COMPACT_ATOMS: atom_id res chain seq x y z
N MET A 1 -18.98 21.79 -17.43
CA MET A 1 -19.06 20.43 -16.86
C MET A 1 -17.68 20.06 -16.34
N THR A 2 -17.38 20.35 -15.08
CA THR A 2 -16.11 19.99 -14.43
C THR A 2 -16.27 18.62 -13.78
N ALA A 3 -15.54 17.63 -14.26
CA ALA A 3 -15.48 16.31 -13.65
C ALA A 3 -15.07 16.44 -12.17
N PRO A 4 -15.68 15.68 -11.24
CA PRO A 4 -15.29 15.74 -9.84
C PRO A 4 -13.85 15.22 -9.69
N LEU A 5 -13.01 15.98 -8.97
CA LEU A 5 -11.68 15.55 -8.54
C LEU A 5 -11.81 14.18 -7.86
N ASN A 6 -11.17 13.17 -8.44
CA ASN A 6 -11.07 11.83 -7.89
C ASN A 6 -10.48 11.97 -6.47
N LYS A 7 -11.29 11.79 -5.42
CA LYS A 7 -10.82 11.91 -4.03
C LYS A 7 -9.82 10.79 -3.80
N ALA A 8 -8.53 11.12 -3.72
CA ALA A 8 -7.50 10.18 -3.32
C ALA A 8 -7.81 9.69 -1.89
N THR A 9 -7.96 8.38 -1.72
CA THR A 9 -8.14 7.78 -0.40
C THR A 9 -6.77 7.66 0.27
N THR A 10 -6.61 8.24 1.45
CA THR A 10 -5.39 8.11 2.25
C THR A 10 -5.53 6.97 3.25
N TYR A 11 -4.54 6.08 3.28
CA TYR A 11 -4.47 4.95 4.21
C TYR A 11 -3.26 5.11 5.13
N GLN A 12 -3.44 4.86 6.43
CA GLN A 12 -2.37 4.96 7.42
C GLN A 12 -2.39 3.75 8.38
N LYS A 13 -1.22 3.16 8.60
CA LYS A 13 -0.96 2.17 9.65
C LYS A 13 0.30 2.57 10.42
N ARG A 14 0.26 2.45 11.74
CA ARG A 14 1.41 2.68 12.62
C ARG A 14 1.76 1.35 13.29
N VAL A 15 3.05 1.03 13.32
CA VAL A 15 3.59 -0.18 13.96
C VAL A 15 4.85 0.18 14.73
N ASN A 16 5.21 -0.64 15.71
CA ASN A 16 6.51 -0.51 16.35
C ASN A 16 7.61 -0.94 15.37
N ALA A 17 8.78 -0.30 15.45
CA ALA A 17 9.94 -0.67 14.64
C ALA A 17 10.45 -2.07 15.07
N SER A 18 10.00 -3.11 14.36
CA SER A 18 10.38 -4.50 14.57
C SER A 18 10.25 -5.25 13.25
N THR A 19 11.20 -6.12 12.95
CA THR A 19 11.18 -6.98 11.76
C THR A 19 9.93 -7.85 11.67
N GLN A 20 9.35 -8.21 12.82
CA GLN A 20 8.09 -8.95 12.90
C GLN A 20 6.89 -8.18 12.32
N ASN A 21 6.98 -6.84 12.26
CA ASN A 21 5.92 -5.99 11.73
C ASN A 21 6.06 -5.72 10.23
N LEU A 22 7.16 -6.13 9.57
CA LEU A 22 7.33 -5.95 8.12
C LEU A 22 6.26 -6.71 7.33
N SER A 23 5.94 -7.94 7.73
CA SER A 23 4.84 -8.71 7.13
C SER A 23 3.49 -8.02 7.31
N ALA A 24 3.26 -7.38 8.46
CA ALA A 24 2.04 -6.63 8.73
C ALA A 24 1.95 -5.33 7.92
N ILE A 25 3.08 -4.74 7.53
CA ILE A 25 3.17 -3.59 6.64
C ILE A 25 2.94 -4.04 5.19
N ARG A 26 3.60 -5.09 4.71
CA ARG A 26 3.39 -5.65 3.35
C ARG A 26 1.92 -5.99 3.12
N ASN A 27 1.33 -6.79 4.01
CA ASN A 27 -0.09 -7.13 3.93
C ASN A 27 -1.01 -5.90 3.91
N PHE A 28 -0.63 -4.84 4.64
CA PHE A 28 -1.40 -3.60 4.63
C PHE A 28 -1.31 -2.91 3.27
N VAL A 29 -0.12 -2.78 2.71
CA VAL A 29 0.07 -2.10 1.43
C VAL A 29 -0.54 -2.90 0.28
N SER A 30 -0.33 -4.21 0.24
CA SER A 30 -0.84 -5.10 -0.80
C SER A 30 -2.37 -5.11 -0.85
N LYS A 31 -3.02 -5.19 0.31
CA LYS A 31 -4.48 -5.09 0.41
C LYS A 31 -5.00 -3.82 -0.26
N HIS A 32 -4.42 -2.66 0.06
CA HIS A 32 -4.90 -1.39 -0.50
C HIS A 32 -4.50 -1.21 -1.96
N ALA A 33 -3.35 -1.72 -2.38
CA ALA A 33 -2.97 -1.71 -3.80
C ALA A 33 -3.90 -2.60 -4.64
N GLU A 34 -4.27 -3.77 -4.15
CA GLU A 34 -5.26 -4.65 -4.79
C GLU A 34 -6.65 -3.99 -4.85
N GLU A 35 -7.12 -3.37 -3.76
CA GLU A 35 -8.38 -2.62 -3.72
C GLU A 35 -8.41 -1.44 -4.72
N GLN A 36 -7.25 -0.89 -5.06
CA GLN A 36 -7.09 0.15 -6.07
C GLN A 36 -6.89 -0.39 -7.50
N GLY A 37 -6.95 -1.72 -7.69
CA GLY A 37 -6.86 -2.37 -8.99
C GLY A 37 -5.45 -2.49 -9.57
N PHE A 38 -4.42 -2.42 -8.73
CA PHE A 38 -3.05 -2.67 -9.17
C PHE A 38 -2.86 -4.13 -9.57
N SER A 39 -2.03 -4.38 -10.59
CA SER A 39 -1.66 -5.74 -10.98
C SER A 39 -0.77 -6.39 -9.93
N ALA A 40 -0.77 -7.72 -9.86
CA ALA A 40 0.07 -8.47 -8.94
C ALA A 40 1.57 -8.10 -9.04
N GLN A 41 2.07 -7.84 -10.25
CA GLN A 41 3.45 -7.36 -10.44
C GLN A 41 3.68 -6.00 -9.76
N LYS A 42 2.77 -5.04 -9.95
CA LYS A 42 2.89 -3.73 -9.29
C LYS A 42 2.75 -3.83 -7.78
N VAL A 43 1.90 -4.73 -7.29
CA VAL A 43 1.79 -4.99 -5.85
C VAL A 43 3.13 -5.48 -5.30
N ALA A 44 3.76 -6.46 -5.96
CA ALA A 44 5.08 -6.98 -5.57
C ALA A 44 6.18 -5.89 -5.62
N ASP A 45 6.17 -5.03 -6.65
CA ASP A 45 7.12 -3.92 -6.75
C ASP A 45 6.96 -2.92 -5.59
N ILE A 46 5.70 -2.66 -5.17
CA ILE A 46 5.42 -1.79 -4.03
C ILE A 46 5.85 -2.45 -2.72
N GLU A 47 5.57 -3.74 -2.52
CA GLU A 47 6.02 -4.50 -1.35
C GLU A 47 7.55 -4.43 -1.20
N LEU A 48 8.28 -4.58 -2.31
CA LEU A 48 9.74 -4.49 -2.33
C LEU A 48 10.23 -3.10 -1.93
N ALA A 49 9.66 -2.04 -2.53
CA ALA A 49 10.03 -0.66 -2.20
C ALA A 49 9.77 -0.32 -0.73
N VAL A 50 8.77 -0.95 -0.11
CA VAL A 50 8.44 -0.78 1.31
C VAL A 50 9.39 -1.54 2.23
N ASP A 51 9.91 -2.69 1.81
CA ASP A 51 10.94 -3.43 2.55
C ASP A 51 12.32 -2.74 2.51
N GLU A 52 12.61 -1.95 1.47
CA GLU A 52 13.89 -1.22 1.30
C GLU A 52 13.91 0.17 1.96
N ALA A 53 12.76 0.72 2.35
CA ALA A 53 12.60 2.06 2.93
C ALA A 53 12.87 2.10 4.45
#